data_AF-A0A811G509-F1
#
_entry.id   AF-A0A811G509-F1
#
_cell.length_a   1.000
_cell.length_b   1.000
_cell.length_c   1.000
_cell.angle_alpha   90.00
_cell.angle_beta   90.00
_cell.angle_gamma   90.00
#
_symmetry.space_group_name_H-M   'P 1'
#
loop_
_entity.id
_entity.type
_entity.pdbx_description
1 polymer ?
#
loop_
_entity_poly.entity_id
_entity_poly.type
_entity_poly.pdbx_seq_one_letter_code
_entity_poly.pdbx_strand_id
1 'polypeptide(L)'
;MAIPITLRKKIADFDPIREGITVQQFCKNIGVSKQTYYNIKARIAERGWAGIVPDSTAPLNPRRVYDDTIRQQVLQARGTLQARGQDCG
;
A
#
# COMPACT_ATOMS: atom_id res chain seq x y z
N MET A 1 8.86 4.71 -7.22
CA MET A 1 8.46 5.71 -6.20
C MET A 1 6.95 5.81 -6.19
N ALA A 2 6.29 5.67 -5.04
CA ALA A 2 4.83 5.76 -4.97
C ALA A 2 4.39 7.23 -5.02
N ILE A 3 3.37 7.53 -5.83
CA ILE A 3 2.84 8.88 -5.95
C ILE A 3 2.12 9.26 -4.66
N PRO A 4 2.38 10.46 -4.10
CA PRO A 4 1.72 10.96 -2.91
C PRO A 4 0.19 10.89 -2.99
N ILE A 5 -0.45 10.61 -1.85
CA ILE A 5 -1.92 10.55 -1.75
C ILE A 5 -2.58 11.87 -2.16
N THR A 6 -1.93 13.00 -1.91
CA THR A 6 -2.39 14.34 -2.29
C THR A 6 -2.54 14.50 -3.80
N LEU A 7 -1.54 14.04 -4.58
CA LEU A 7 -1.61 14.05 -6.04
C LEU A 7 -2.66 13.07 -6.57
N ARG A 8 -2.80 11.89 -5.96
CA ARG A 8 -3.84 10.92 -6.30
C ARG A 8 -5.24 11.49 -6.09
N LYS A 9 -5.47 12.25 -5.01
CA LYS A 9 -6.72 12.99 -4.77
C LYS A 9 -6.98 14.05 -5.84
N LYS A 10 -5.98 14.89 -6.16
CA LYS A 10 -6.09 15.86 -7.26
C LYS A 10 -6.49 15.19 -8.59
N ILE A 11 -5.91 14.03 -8.91
CA ILE A 11 -6.28 13.24 -10.09
C ILE A 11 -7.71 12.70 -10.00
N ALA A 12 -8.13 12.24 -8.82
CA ALA A 12 -9.50 11.75 -8.62
C ALA A 12 -10.53 12.86 -8.86
N ASP A 13 -10.30 14.04 -8.29
CA ASP A 13 -11.21 15.20 -8.33
C ASP A 13 -11.23 15.92 -9.68
N PHE A 14 -10.16 15.78 -10.47
CA PHE A 14 -10.03 16.43 -11.77
C PHE A 14 -11.06 15.92 -12.78
N ASP A 15 -11.75 16.86 -13.40
CA ASP A 15 -12.68 16.65 -14.52
C ASP A 15 -12.33 17.62 -15.65
N PRO A 16 -11.86 17.12 -16.81
CA PRO A 16 -11.44 17.98 -17.93
C PRO A 16 -12.59 18.80 -18.54
N ILE A 17 -13.84 18.33 -18.45
CA ILE A 17 -15.01 19.05 -18.98
C ILE A 17 -15.33 20.22 -18.05
N ARG A 18 -15.37 19.97 -16.74
CA ARG A 18 -15.69 20.99 -15.73
C ARG A 18 -14.61 22.06 -15.61
N GLU A 19 -13.34 21.68 -15.73
CA GLU A 19 -12.22 22.61 -15.55
C GLU A 19 -11.75 23.27 -16.84
N GLY A 20 -12.23 22.83 -18.01
CA GLY A 20 -11.89 23.44 -19.31
C GLY A 20 -10.42 23.31 -19.71
N ILE A 21 -9.68 22.39 -19.10
CA ILE A 21 -8.28 22.11 -19.43
C ILE A 21 -8.10 20.66 -19.85
N THR A 22 -7.11 20.43 -20.73
CA THR A 22 -6.80 19.06 -21.18
C THR A 22 -6.11 18.26 -20.08
N VAL A 23 -6.29 16.93 -20.11
CA VAL A 23 -5.53 15.99 -19.25
C VAL A 23 -4.02 16.23 -19.37
N GLN A 24 -3.53 16.57 -20.57
CA GLN A 24 -2.11 16.87 -20.78
C GLN A 24 -1.63 18.09 -20.00
N GLN A 25 -2.37 19.19 -20.05
CA GLN A 25 -2.04 20.41 -19.31
C GLN A 25 -2.10 20.15 -17.80
N PHE A 26 -3.16 19.50 -17.33
CA PHE A 26 -3.30 19.11 -15.94
C PHE A 26 -2.11 18.27 -15.45
N CYS A 27 -1.75 17.21 -16.19
CA CYS A 27 -0.63 16.32 -15.86
C CYS A 27 0.70 17.08 -15.80
N LYS A 28 0.95 18.00 -16.74
CA LYS A 28 2.13 18.88 -16.71
C LYS A 28 2.14 19.77 -15.47
N ASN A 29 1.00 20.38 -15.12
CA ASN A 29 0.90 21.30 -14.00
C ASN A 29 1.18 20.64 -12.64
N ILE A 30 0.73 19.39 -12.46
CA ILE A 30 0.93 18.67 -11.19
C ILE A 30 2.16 17.75 -11.18
N GLY A 31 2.93 17.72 -12.28
CA GLY A 31 4.17 16.95 -12.39
C GLY A 31 3.99 15.44 -12.48
N VAL A 32 2.94 14.95 -13.16
CA VAL A 32 2.69 13.51 -13.36
C VAL A 32 2.63 13.14 -14.84
N SER A 33 2.92 11.88 -15.16
CA SER A 33 2.76 11.38 -16.52
C SER A 33 1.28 11.14 -16.86
N LYS A 34 0.94 11.13 -18.15
CA LYS A 34 -0.41 10.72 -18.60
C LYS A 34 -0.71 9.26 -18.23
N GLN A 35 0.29 8.38 -18.31
CA GLN A 35 0.16 6.96 -17.94
C GLN A 35 -0.29 6.82 -16.49
N THR A 36 0.37 7.56 -15.60
CA THR A 36 0.00 7.65 -14.18
C THR A 36 -1.44 8.08 -13.99
N TYR A 37 -1.87 9.14 -14.68
CA TYR A 37 -3.23 9.66 -14.59
C TYR A 37 -4.26 8.58 -14.95
N TYR A 38 -4.09 7.91 -16.10
CA TYR A 38 -5.01 6.88 -16.55
C TYR A 38 -4.99 5.65 -15.66
N ASN A 39 -3.82 5.22 -15.17
CA ASN A 39 -3.73 4.10 -14.23
C ASN A 39 -4.50 4.38 -12.93
N ILE A 40 -4.44 5.61 -12.40
CA ILE A 40 -5.17 5.99 -11.19
C ILE A 40 -6.68 6.07 -11.47
N LYS A 41 -7.11 6.68 -12.58
CA LYS A 41 -8.53 6.73 -12.96
C LYS A 41 -9.11 5.32 -13.19
N ALA A 42 -8.35 4.41 -13.80
CA ALA A 42 -8.74 3.00 -13.97
C ALA A 42 -8.94 2.31 -12.61
N ARG A 43 -7.98 2.45 -11.67
CA ARG A 43 -8.12 1.89 -10.31
C ARG A 43 -9.34 2.46 -9.57
N ILE A 44 -9.65 3.74 -9.75
CA ILE A 44 -10.84 4.37 -9.16
C ILE A 44 -12.12 3.84 -9.81
N ALA A 45 -12.13 3.62 -11.12
CA ALA A 45 -13.28 3.02 -11.81
C ALA A 45 -13.54 1.57 -11.33
N GLU A 46 -12.49 0.79 -11.06
CA GLU A 46 -12.60 -0.59 -10.57
C GLU A 46 -12.98 -0.68 -9.09
N ARG A 47 -12.39 0.17 -8.24
CA ARG A 47 -12.42 0.01 -6.76
C ARG A 47 -13.11 1.17 -6.02
N GLY A 48 -13.64 2.15 -6.75
CA GLY A 48 -14.18 3.39 -6.18
C GLY A 48 -13.11 4.18 -5.42
N TRP A 49 -13.49 4.77 -4.28
CA TRP A 49 -12.61 5.56 -3.41
C TRP A 49 -11.37 4.80 -2.92
N ALA A 50 -11.46 3.47 -2.76
CA ALA A 50 -10.32 2.64 -2.38
C ALA A 50 -9.21 2.65 -3.46
N GLY A 51 -9.54 2.91 -4.73
CA GLY A 51 -8.59 3.01 -5.83
C GLY A 51 -7.62 4.19 -5.72
N ILE A 52 -7.94 5.20 -4.91
CA ILE A 52 -7.05 6.33 -4.63
C ILE A 52 -5.87 5.88 -3.78
N VAL A 53 -6.11 5.02 -2.79
CA VAL A 53 -5.07 4.58 -1.85
C VAL A 53 -4.07 3.66 -2.57
N PRO A 54 -2.75 3.85 -2.37
CA PRO A 54 -1.75 2.90 -2.86
C PRO A 54 -2.00 1.50 -2.28
N ASP A 55 -1.70 0.46 -3.07
CA ASP A 55 -1.64 -0.89 -2.51
C ASP A 55 -0.49 -0.99 -1.51
N SER A 56 -0.62 -1.93 -0.57
CA SER A 56 0.46 -2.26 0.35
C SER A 56 1.73 -2.63 -0.42
N THR A 57 2.86 -2.05 -0.03
CA THR A 57 4.19 -2.42 -0.54
C THR A 57 4.82 -3.55 0.27
N ALA A 58 4.12 -4.06 1.28
CA ALA A 58 4.59 -5.20 2.06
C ALA A 58 4.75 -6.42 1.13
N PRO A 59 5.85 -7.19 1.28
CA PRO A 59 6.01 -8.43 0.55
C PRO A 59 4.83 -9.37 0.82
N LEU A 60 4.22 -9.93 -0.23
CA LEU A 60 3.15 -10.92 -0.08
C LEU A 60 3.65 -12.18 0.63
N ASN A 61 4.87 -12.60 0.29
CA ASN A 61 5.56 -13.74 0.87
C ASN A 61 6.89 -13.25 1.47
N PRO A 62 6.88 -12.68 2.68
CA PRO A 62 8.11 -12.24 3.33
C PRO A 62 9.01 -13.46 3.57
N ARG A 63 10.29 -13.34 3.23
CA ARG A 63 11.27 -14.40 3.47
C ARG A 63 11.35 -14.66 4.97
N ARG A 64 10.99 -15.87 5.40
CA ARG A 64 11.14 -16.32 6.78
C ARG A 64 12.51 -16.97 6.93
N VAL A 65 13.25 -16.56 7.97
CA VAL A 65 14.52 -17.20 8.36
C VAL A 65 14.25 -18.44 9.20
N TYR A 66 13.23 -18.37 10.06
CA TYR A 66 12.81 -19.47 10.92
C TYR A 66 11.47 -20.00 10.42
N ASP A 67 11.40 -21.31 10.29
CA ASP A 67 10.19 -22.01 9.90
C ASP A 67 9.25 -22.19 11.11
N ASP A 68 8.09 -22.77 10.81
CA ASP A 68 7.06 -23.00 11.82
C ASP A 68 7.52 -23.98 12.90
N THR A 69 8.43 -24.90 12.58
CA THR A 69 9.01 -25.87 13.51
C THR A 69 9.82 -25.16 14.59
N ILE A 70 10.75 -24.29 14.18
CA ILE A 70 11.57 -23.51 15.13
C ILE A 70 10.68 -22.63 16.00
N ARG A 71 9.65 -22.02 15.42
CA ARG A 71 8.69 -21.21 16.17
C ARG A 71 7.96 -22.01 17.24
N GLN A 72 7.55 -23.26 16.95
CA GLN A 72 6.91 -24.11 17.94
C GLN A 72 7.87 -24.50 19.07
N GLN A 73 9.13 -24.79 18.76
CA GLN A 73 10.15 -25.09 19.77
C GLN A 73 10.35 -23.92 20.74
N VAL A 74 10.41 -22.68 20.22
CA VAL A 74 10.51 -21.47 21.05
C VAL A 74 9.29 -21.29 21.95
N LEU A 75 8.08 -21.52 21.43
CA LEU A 75 6.85 -21.42 22.23
C LEU A 75 6.79 -22.47 23.35
N GLN A 76 7.21 -23.71 23.06
CA GLN A 76 7.29 -24.77 24.07
C GLN A 76 8.33 -24.47 25.15
N ALA A 77 9.51 -24.00 24.76
CA ALA A 77 10.55 -23.56 25.69
C ALA A 77 10.03 -22.44 26.61
N ARG A 78 9.35 -21.45 26.04
CA ARG A 78 8.74 -20.35 26.79
C ARG A 78 7.70 -20.84 27.79
N GLY A 79 6.79 -21.73 27.37
CA GLY A 79 5.78 -22.31 28.26
C GLY A 79 6.39 -23.10 29.41
N THR A 80 7.49 -23.82 29.15
CA THR A 80 8.23 -24.57 30.16
C THR A 80 8.88 -23.66 31.20
N LEU A 81 9.47 -22.53 30.77
CA LEU A 81 10.06 -21.54 31.67
C LEU A 81 9.00 -20.87 32.54
N GLN A 82 7.86 -20.48 31.93
CA GLN A 82 6.74 -19.88 32.67
C GLN A 82 6.17 -20.83 33.72
N ALA A 83 5.97 -22.11 33.38
CA ALA A 83 5.47 -23.12 34.33
C ALA A 83 6.41 -23.32 35.53
N ARG A 84 7.70 -23.01 35.37
CA ARG A 84 8.71 -23.08 36.43
C ARG A 84 8.86 -21.77 37.19
N GLY A 85 8.05 -20.75 36.89
CA GLY A 85 8.15 -19.41 37.47
C GLY A 85 9.44 -18.67 37.08
N GLN A 86 10.06 -19.07 35.97
CA GLN A 86 11.31 -18.49 35.49
C GLN A 86 11.03 -17.34 34.50
N ASP A 87 11.96 -16.40 34.43
CA ASP A 87 11.92 -15.35 33.41
C ASP A 87 11.97 -15.98 32.00
N CYS A 88 11.20 -15.42 31.08
CA CYS A 88 10.90 -16.04 29.78
C CYS A 88 11.12 -15.09 28.60
N GLY A 89 11.96 -14.07 28.82
CA GLY A 89 12.36 -13.08 27.83
C GLY A 89 11.64 -11.75 27.99
#